data_AF-A0A8I0P0N1-F1
#
_entry.id   AF-A0A8I0P0N1-F1
#
_cell.length_a   1.000
_cell.length_b   1.000
_cell.length_c   1.000
_cell.angle_alpha   90.00
_cell.angle_beta   90.00
_cell.angle_gamma   90.00
#
_symmetry.space_group_name_H-M   'P 1'
#
loop_
_entity.id
_entity.type
_entity.pdbx_description
1 polymer ?
#
loop_
_entity_poly.entity_id
_entity_poly.type
_entity_poly.pdbx_seq_one_letter_code
_entity_poly.pdbx_strand_id
1 'polypeptide(L)'
;MRHTAAALLAVVCFALAGCSSSGEDEPAKTVTVTASPSLSDAEARQACVDGWLKVMTADGYDPDRGLDARPGVCEGLPGQATMYAEALQARNQANRDELDACTEDPACTVWPMP
;
A
#
# COMPACT_ATOMS: atom_id res chain seq x y z
N MET A 1 -24.25 -23.69 0.49
CA MET A 1 -25.40 -22.80 0.63
C MET A 1 -25.19 -21.57 -0.25
N ARG A 2 -26.08 -21.42 -1.24
CA ARG A 2 -26.64 -20.18 -1.80
C ARG A 2 -25.67 -19.10 -2.35
N HIS A 3 -25.74 -18.97 -3.68
CA HIS A 3 -25.28 -17.89 -4.55
C HIS A 3 -25.44 -16.49 -3.98
N THR A 4 -24.55 -15.57 -4.37
CA THR A 4 -25.00 -14.34 -5.08
C THR A 4 -23.82 -13.58 -5.70
N ALA A 5 -23.80 -13.52 -7.04
CA ALA A 5 -23.09 -12.49 -7.78
C ALA A 5 -23.82 -11.16 -7.60
N ALA A 6 -23.07 -10.06 -7.47
CA ALA A 6 -23.58 -8.72 -7.65
C ALA A 6 -22.44 -7.79 -8.11
N ALA A 7 -22.06 -7.94 -9.39
CA ALA A 7 -21.41 -6.87 -10.12
C ALA A 7 -22.45 -5.77 -10.33
N LEU A 8 -22.41 -4.72 -9.52
CA LEU A 8 -23.22 -3.51 -9.73
C LEU A 8 -22.30 -2.41 -10.26
N LEU A 9 -22.23 -2.37 -11.59
CA LEU A 9 -21.87 -1.18 -12.37
C LEU A 9 -22.92 -0.11 -12.08
N ALA A 10 -22.63 0.76 -11.10
CA ALA A 10 -23.42 1.96 -10.87
C ALA A 10 -22.67 3.15 -11.48
N VAL A 11 -22.90 3.38 -12.78
CA VAL A 11 -22.62 4.67 -13.43
C VAL A 11 -23.60 5.68 -12.84
N VAL A 12 -23.14 6.43 -11.83
CA VAL A 12 -23.90 7.55 -11.28
C VAL A 12 -23.28 8.83 -11.81
N CYS A 13 -23.80 9.28 -12.95
CA CYS A 13 -23.67 10.66 -13.37
C CYS A 13 -24.51 11.52 -12.41
N PHE A 14 -23.89 12.27 -11.50
CA PHE A 14 -24.57 13.33 -10.79
C PHE A 14 -23.74 14.61 -10.75
N ALA A 15 -24.42 15.66 -11.20
CA ALA A 15 -23.92 16.97 -11.53
C ALA A 15 -23.38 17.73 -10.30
N LEU A 16 -22.33 18.49 -10.56
CA LEU A 16 -21.76 19.49 -9.66
C LEU A 16 -22.79 20.59 -9.38
N ALA A 17 -23.24 20.69 -8.13
CA ALA A 17 -23.76 21.92 -7.56
C ALA A 17 -22.69 22.44 -6.58
N GLY A 18 -21.75 23.21 -7.11
CA GLY A 18 -20.80 23.98 -6.31
C GLY A 18 -21.51 25.17 -5.69
N CYS A 19 -21.28 25.39 -4.39
CA CYS A 19 -21.68 26.63 -3.75
C CYS A 19 -20.64 27.01 -2.68
N SER A 20 -19.83 28.03 -2.95
CA SER A 20 -19.42 28.97 -1.93
C SER A 20 -19.18 30.37 -2.53
N SER A 21 -20.11 31.26 -2.20
CA SER A 21 -20.00 32.70 -1.91
C SER A 21 -19.05 33.62 -2.72
N SER A 22 -19.69 34.39 -3.60
CA SER A 22 -19.69 35.88 -3.77
C SER A 22 -18.41 36.65 -4.16
N GLY A 23 -18.46 37.24 -5.36
CA GLY A 23 -17.65 38.40 -5.80
C GLY A 23 -17.40 38.41 -7.31
N GLU A 24 -18.05 39.33 -8.05
CA GLU A 24 -18.11 39.43 -9.51
C GLU A 24 -16.78 39.85 -10.18
N ASP A 25 -16.27 39.05 -11.13
CA ASP A 25 -15.95 39.40 -12.54
C ASP A 25 -15.09 38.29 -13.23
N GLU A 26 -15.55 37.84 -14.40
CA GLU A 26 -15.05 36.78 -15.31
C GLU A 26 -14.97 35.32 -14.78
N PRO A 27 -15.61 34.33 -15.46
CA PRO A 27 -15.53 32.93 -15.03
C PRO A 27 -14.15 32.34 -15.38
N ALA A 28 -13.22 32.45 -14.45
CA ALA A 28 -11.99 31.66 -14.46
C ALA A 28 -12.36 30.17 -14.54
N LYS A 29 -11.81 29.46 -15.54
CA LYS A 29 -12.06 28.02 -15.75
C LYS A 29 -11.77 27.25 -14.46
N THR A 30 -12.81 26.76 -13.81
CA THR A 30 -12.71 25.87 -12.66
C THR A 30 -12.10 24.55 -13.12
N VAL A 31 -10.81 24.37 -12.87
CA VAL A 31 -10.16 23.07 -13.00
C VAL A 31 -10.74 22.20 -11.89
N THR A 32 -11.63 21.28 -12.24
CA THR A 32 -12.11 20.27 -11.31
C THR A 32 -10.94 19.36 -10.96
N VAL A 33 -10.30 19.62 -9.82
CA VAL A 33 -9.40 18.64 -9.20
C VAL A 33 -10.29 17.53 -8.68
N THR A 34 -10.44 16.47 -9.48
CA THR A 34 -11.00 15.20 -9.02
C THR A 34 -10.05 14.66 -7.97
N ALA A 35 -10.33 14.92 -6.69
CA ALA A 35 -9.64 14.26 -5.61
C ALA A 35 -9.92 12.75 -5.75
N SER A 36 -8.90 11.99 -6.12
CA SER A 36 -8.90 10.53 -5.97
C SER A 36 -9.30 10.20 -4.53
N PRO A 37 -9.99 9.07 -4.27
CA PRO A 37 -10.30 8.68 -2.90
C PRO A 37 -8.99 8.58 -2.12
N SER A 38 -8.80 9.46 -1.14
CA SER A 38 -7.73 9.34 -0.18
C SER A 38 -7.99 8.04 0.59
N LEU A 39 -7.02 7.13 0.58
CA LEU A 39 -7.03 5.96 1.46
C LEU A 39 -7.36 6.39 2.89
N SER A 40 -8.09 5.58 3.63
CA SER A 40 -8.18 5.76 5.08
C SER A 40 -6.77 5.66 5.70
N ASP A 41 -6.56 6.25 6.87
CA ASP A 41 -5.25 6.21 7.55
C ASP A 41 -4.73 4.78 7.74
N ALA A 42 -5.64 3.83 8.01
CA ALA A 42 -5.31 2.42 8.15
C ALA A 42 -4.89 1.78 6.82
N GLU A 43 -5.58 2.09 5.72
CA GLU A 43 -5.22 1.61 4.38
C GLU A 43 -3.91 2.23 3.89
N ALA A 44 -3.69 3.52 4.15
CA ALA A 44 -2.43 4.20 3.83
C ALA A 44 -1.25 3.61 4.60
N ARG A 45 -1.45 3.33 5.90
CA ARG A 45 -0.47 2.63 6.73
C ARG A 45 -0.15 1.24 6.17
N GLN A 46 -1.17 0.43 5.89
CA GLN A 46 -0.96 -0.91 5.36
C GLN A 46 -0.25 -0.87 4.00
N ALA A 47 -0.64 0.03 3.10
CA ALA A 47 0.00 0.19 1.81
C ALA A 47 1.49 0.58 1.93
N CYS A 48 1.85 1.36 2.94
CA CYS A 48 3.25 1.65 3.23
C CYS A 48 4.02 0.44 3.77
N VAL A 49 3.43 -0.36 4.68
CA VAL A 49 4.02 -1.62 5.15
C VAL A 49 4.24 -2.59 3.98
N ASP A 50 3.24 -2.76 3.11
CA ASP A 50 3.33 -3.63 1.94
C ASP A 50 4.37 -3.11 0.93
N GLY A 51 4.45 -1.80 0.75
CA GLY A 51 5.48 -1.15 -0.04
C GLY A 51 6.89 -1.45 0.48
N TRP A 52 7.08 -1.38 1.79
CA TRP A 52 8.35 -1.73 2.42
C TRP A 52 8.69 -3.21 2.24
N LEU A 53 7.72 -4.10 2.43
CA LEU A 53 7.91 -5.53 2.22
C LEU A 53 8.37 -5.81 0.78
N LYS A 54 7.74 -5.17 -0.22
CA LYS A 54 8.13 -5.29 -1.63
C LYS A 54 9.56 -4.82 -1.90
N VAL A 55 10.00 -3.75 -1.26
CA VAL A 55 11.39 -3.28 -1.37
C VAL A 55 12.34 -4.31 -0.76
N MET A 56 12.00 -4.83 0.42
CA MET A 56 12.82 -5.76 1.19
C MET A 56 12.95 -7.16 0.59
N THR A 57 12.01 -7.55 -0.28
CA THR A 57 12.01 -8.84 -1.01
C THR A 57 12.38 -8.69 -2.48
N ALA A 58 12.72 -7.49 -2.93
CA ALA A 58 13.21 -7.27 -4.29
C ALA A 58 14.63 -7.80 -4.45
N ASP A 59 14.92 -8.32 -5.65
CA ASP A 59 16.28 -8.73 -6.02
C ASP A 59 17.25 -7.55 -5.89
N GLY A 60 18.37 -7.77 -5.20
CA GLY A 60 19.37 -6.73 -4.96
C GLY A 60 18.98 -5.71 -3.88
N TYR A 61 18.00 -6.04 -3.02
CA TYR A 61 17.77 -5.31 -1.78
C TYR A 61 19.07 -5.22 -0.97
N ASP A 62 19.45 -3.99 -0.62
CA ASP A 62 20.59 -3.69 0.24
C ASP A 62 20.06 -3.17 1.59
N PRO A 63 20.19 -3.95 2.68
CA PRO A 63 19.73 -3.53 4.01
C PRO A 63 20.45 -2.28 4.52
N ASP A 64 21.67 -2.00 4.04
CA ASP A 64 22.46 -0.85 4.47
C ASP A 64 21.96 0.46 3.83
N ARG A 65 21.12 0.37 2.79
CA ARG A 65 20.44 1.53 2.18
C ARG A 65 19.15 1.93 2.89
N GLY A 66 18.66 1.10 3.82
CA GLY A 66 17.60 1.42 4.77
C GLY A 66 16.47 2.31 4.22
N LEU A 67 16.32 3.52 4.81
CA LEU A 67 15.24 4.46 4.49
C LEU A 67 15.41 5.17 3.14
N ASP A 68 16.57 5.12 2.50
CA ASP A 68 16.81 5.78 1.22
C ASP A 68 16.06 5.08 0.07
N ALA A 69 15.69 3.82 0.28
CA ALA A 69 14.83 3.03 -0.63
C ALA A 69 13.33 3.17 -0.30
N ARG A 70 12.92 4.25 0.39
CA ARG A 70 11.53 4.43 0.85
C ARG A 70 10.52 4.31 -0.30
N PRO A 71 9.48 3.47 -0.13
CA PRO A 71 8.38 3.42 -1.07
C PRO A 71 7.67 4.77 -1.17
N GLY A 72 7.38 5.24 -2.38
CA GLY A 72 6.66 6.50 -2.59
C GLY A 72 5.28 6.53 -1.92
N VAL A 73 4.63 5.38 -1.76
CA VAL A 73 3.33 5.25 -1.06
C VAL A 73 3.42 5.61 0.44
N CYS A 74 4.62 5.64 1.01
CA CYS A 74 4.86 6.08 2.39
C CYS A 74 5.05 7.59 2.53
N GLU A 75 5.13 8.34 1.42
CA GLU A 75 5.46 9.76 1.46
C GLU A 75 4.40 10.58 2.22
N GLY A 76 4.86 11.45 3.11
CA GLY A 76 3.98 12.29 3.94
C GLY A 76 3.26 11.57 5.09
N LEU A 77 3.34 10.23 5.20
CA LEU A 77 2.70 9.51 6.30
C LEU A 77 3.49 9.65 7.61
N PRO A 78 2.84 9.81 8.77
CA PRO A 78 3.51 9.72 10.06
C PRO A 78 3.89 8.27 10.40
N GLY A 79 4.84 8.05 11.31
CA GLY A 79 5.13 6.72 11.85
C GLY A 79 5.84 5.76 10.89
N GLN A 80 6.53 6.26 9.87
CA GLN A 80 7.19 5.43 8.85
C GLN A 80 8.25 4.48 9.41
N ALA A 81 8.96 4.87 10.46
CA ALA A 81 9.93 3.99 11.12
C ALA A 81 9.24 2.75 11.73
N THR A 82 8.03 2.93 12.28
CA THR A 82 7.21 1.83 12.80
C THR A 82 6.74 0.93 11.67
N MET A 83 6.24 1.50 10.56
CA MET A 83 5.81 0.73 9.39
C MET A 83 6.97 -0.05 8.75
N TYR A 84 8.15 0.54 8.67
CA TYR A 84 9.38 -0.15 8.25
C TYR A 84 9.71 -1.32 9.19
N ALA A 85 9.66 -1.10 10.51
CA ALA A 85 9.92 -2.16 11.48
C ALA A 85 8.88 -3.29 11.41
N GLU A 86 7.61 -2.97 11.17
CA GLU A 86 6.55 -3.96 10.95
C GLU A 86 6.81 -4.80 9.69
N ALA A 87 7.18 -4.16 8.58
CA ALA A 87 7.55 -4.86 7.35
C ALA A 87 8.77 -5.77 7.55
N LEU A 88 9.77 -5.30 8.30
CA LEU A 88 10.96 -6.10 8.64
C LEU A 88 10.59 -7.32 9.49
N GLN A 89 9.72 -7.16 10.48
CA GLN A 89 9.22 -8.27 11.28
C GLN A 89 8.44 -9.27 10.42
N ALA A 90 7.57 -8.79 9.53
CA ALA A 90 6.81 -9.63 8.62
C ALA A 90 7.72 -10.46 7.69
N ARG A 91 8.75 -9.82 7.10
CA ARG A 91 9.76 -10.55 6.30
C ARG A 91 10.50 -11.59 7.13
N ASN A 92 10.96 -11.23 8.32
CA ASN A 92 11.70 -12.16 9.17
C ASN A 92 10.85 -13.36 9.59
N GLN A 93 9.54 -13.14 9.80
CA GLN A 93 8.60 -14.22 10.07
C GLN A 93 8.44 -15.13 8.84
N ALA A 94 8.18 -14.55 7.66
CA ALA A 94 8.07 -15.32 6.42
C ALA A 94 9.31 -16.17 6.15
N ASN A 95 10.51 -15.60 6.34
CA ASN A 95 11.76 -16.34 6.19
C ASN A 95 11.84 -17.52 7.17
N ARG A 96 11.44 -17.34 8.43
CA ARG A 96 11.40 -18.43 9.42
C ARG A 96 10.40 -19.51 9.01
N ASP A 97 9.22 -19.11 8.56
CA ASP A 97 8.18 -20.03 8.12
C ASP A 97 8.68 -20.89 6.93
N GLU A 98 9.44 -20.29 6.00
CA GLU A 98 10.08 -21.03 4.90
C GLU A 98 11.16 -22.02 5.38
N LEU A 99 11.95 -21.63 6.38
CA LEU A 99 12.95 -22.52 6.99
C LEU A 99 12.29 -23.70 7.71
N ASP A 100 11.23 -23.42 8.47
CA ASP A 100 10.49 -24.42 9.21
C ASP A 100 9.84 -25.40 8.22
N ALA A 101 9.21 -24.90 7.15
CA ALA A 101 8.65 -25.73 6.10
C ALA A 101 9.70 -26.63 5.41
N CYS A 102 10.90 -26.09 5.13
CA CYS A 102 12.00 -26.90 4.59
C CYS A 102 12.50 -27.95 5.60
N THR A 103 12.52 -27.63 6.89
CA THR A 103 12.94 -28.56 7.94
C THR A 103 11.97 -29.73 8.11
N GLU A 104 10.67 -29.46 7.95
CA GLU A 104 9.61 -30.47 8.02
C GLU A 104 9.49 -31.32 6.75
N ASP A 105 10.00 -30.84 5.61
CA ASP A 105 9.99 -31.57 4.34
C ASP A 105 11.27 -32.41 4.14
N PRO A 106 11.21 -33.75 4.23
CA PRO A 106 12.37 -34.61 3.99
C PRO A 106 12.90 -34.56 2.54
N ALA A 107 12.15 -33.98 1.59
CA ALA A 107 12.60 -33.72 0.23
C ALA A 107 13.31 -32.37 0.08
N CYS A 108 13.30 -31.51 1.10
CA CYS A 108 14.04 -30.25 1.06
C CYS A 108 15.55 -30.55 1.08
N THR A 109 16.22 -30.24 -0.04
CA THR A 109 17.67 -30.45 -0.20
C THR A 109 18.44 -29.14 -0.32
N VAL A 110 17.74 -28.02 -0.38
CA VAL A 110 18.29 -26.66 -0.49
C VAL A 110 17.63 -25.80 0.57
N TRP A 111 18.45 -25.27 1.48
CA TRP A 111 18.00 -24.39 2.55
C TRP A 111 17.60 -23.01 1.95
N PRO A 112 16.39 -22.50 2.21
CA PRO A 112 16.01 -21.17 1.78
C PRO A 112 16.89 -20.15 2.52
N MET A 113 17.77 -19.47 1.81
CA MET A 113 18.59 -18.39 2.36
C MET A 113 17.92 -17.06 2.00
N PRO A 114 17.61 -16.21 2.99
CA PRO A 114 17.02 -14.89 2.75
C PRO A 114 18.03 -13.84 2.29
#